data_AF-A0A534WGF7-F1
#
_entry.id   AF-A0A534WGF7-F1
#
_cell.length_a   1.000
_cell.length_b   1.000
_cell.length_c   1.000
_cell.angle_alpha   90.00
_cell.angle_beta   90.00
_cell.angle_gamma   90.00
#
_symmetry.space_group_name_H-M   'P 1'
#
loop_
_entity.id
_entity.type
_entity.pdbx_description
1 polymer ?
#
loop_
_entity_poly.entity_id
_entity_poly.type
_entity_poly.pdbx_seq_one_letter_code
_entity_poly.pdbx_strand_id
1 'polypeptide(L)'
;MPRRPLELQSLKWPFVGLAVLLAFSSLWAVYDEVVPRRPWKNFQREFFQLEEAHLKADRERAQKRLEAPETKQQLEAARAELKASTEAISGNPEQRREYEAALNAEEAARVKEEEAKLYLGFDKSDQDAVYYKLREARHENQAAEEARLQKEFDGWQRQIDEKTRLYAEAIAAHKAATEKRLKFIQRRNAAQAKIEAIEKPIREIDKRLEAFSGLGKLPQMEQYWIEGLKNSWGAPTVDRCQNCHVGINKGGYSAPWEVLEAKKANLPEADMKAQFAVDPEMADAYQKIHEAVCEDVPRPPDAVPIGGYQPPAEPSPMDPAQA
;
A
#
# COMPACT_ATOMS: atom_id res chain seq x y z
N MET A 1 -23.88 -37.81 -71.82
CA MET A 1 -22.45 -38.20 -71.71
C MET A 1 -22.32 -39.21 -70.58
N PRO A 2 -21.73 -40.40 -70.80
CA PRO A 2 -21.54 -41.39 -69.74
C PRO A 2 -20.52 -40.84 -68.73
N ARG A 3 -20.93 -40.69 -67.47
CA ARG A 3 -20.00 -40.31 -66.39
C ARG A 3 -19.06 -41.49 -66.15
N ARG A 4 -17.76 -41.23 -66.11
CA ARG A 4 -16.75 -42.25 -65.73
C ARG A 4 -17.11 -42.80 -64.35
N PRO A 5 -16.94 -44.11 -64.08
CA PRO A 5 -17.19 -44.67 -62.76
C PRO A 5 -16.37 -43.92 -61.69
N LEU A 6 -16.95 -43.75 -60.50
CA LEU A 6 -16.42 -42.88 -59.45
C LEU A 6 -14.98 -43.23 -59.06
N GLU A 7 -14.62 -44.52 -59.09
CA GLU A 7 -13.25 -44.99 -58.86
C GLU A 7 -12.19 -44.48 -59.86
N LEU A 8 -12.58 -43.97 -61.03
CA LEU A 8 -11.66 -43.48 -62.07
C LEU A 8 -11.64 -41.94 -62.21
N GLN A 9 -12.39 -41.22 -61.38
CA GLN A 9 -12.41 -39.75 -61.40
C GLN A 9 -11.33 -39.18 -60.48
N SER A 10 -10.45 -38.33 -61.03
CA SER A 10 -9.41 -37.68 -60.24
C SER A 10 -10.02 -36.58 -59.36
N LEU A 11 -10.20 -36.89 -58.07
CA LEU A 11 -10.76 -35.97 -57.07
C LEU A 11 -9.77 -34.89 -56.59
N LYS A 12 -8.54 -34.85 -57.13
CA LYS A 12 -7.49 -33.92 -56.69
C LYS A 12 -7.89 -32.45 -56.80
N TRP A 13 -8.57 -32.05 -57.88
CA TRP A 13 -8.96 -30.66 -58.09
C TRP A 13 -10.16 -30.24 -57.21
N PRO A 14 -11.23 -31.05 -57.08
CA PRO A 14 -12.26 -30.82 -56.06
C PRO A 14 -11.70 -30.75 -54.63
N PHE A 15 -10.75 -31.64 -54.29
CA PHE A 15 -10.13 -31.66 -52.97
C PHE A 15 -9.27 -30.41 -52.72
N VAL A 16 -8.43 -30.00 -53.68
CA VAL A 16 -7.67 -28.75 -53.60
C VAL A 16 -8.61 -27.54 -53.51
N GLY A 17 -9.68 -27.51 -54.29
CA GLY A 17 -10.70 -26.46 -54.22
C GLY A 17 -11.35 -26.36 -52.84
N LEU A 18 -11.74 -27.49 -52.26
CA LEU A 18 -12.28 -27.56 -50.89
C LEU A 18 -11.25 -27.16 -49.84
N ALA A 19 -9.99 -27.59 -49.98
CA ALA A 19 -8.92 -27.24 -49.05
C ALA A 19 -8.62 -25.72 -49.08
N VAL A 20 -8.59 -25.11 -50.26
CA VAL A 20 -8.41 -23.66 -50.42
C VAL A 20 -9.61 -22.90 -49.84
N LEU A 21 -10.84 -23.36 -50.12
CA LEU A 21 -12.06 -22.75 -49.56
C LEU A 21 -12.06 -22.82 -48.03
N LEU A 22 -11.65 -23.96 -47.45
CA LEU A 22 -11.53 -24.15 -46.02
C LEU A 22 -10.45 -23.23 -45.41
N ALA A 23 -9.32 -23.07 -46.10
CA ALA A 23 -8.26 -22.17 -45.66
C ALA A 23 -8.74 -20.71 -45.66
N PHE A 24 -9.41 -20.26 -46.71
CA PHE A 24 -9.98 -18.92 -46.78
C PHE A 24 -11.09 -18.69 -45.76
N SER A 25 -12.00 -19.66 -45.55
CA SER A 25 -13.05 -19.53 -44.54
C SER A 25 -12.47 -19.49 -43.13
N SER A 26 -11.41 -20.25 -42.86
CA SER A 26 -10.69 -20.22 -41.59
C SER A 26 -9.99 -18.88 -41.35
N LEU A 27 -9.29 -18.35 -42.36
CA LEU A 27 -8.66 -17.02 -42.29
C LEU A 27 -9.71 -15.92 -42.09
N TRP A 28 -10.83 -15.99 -42.81
CA TRP A 28 -11.94 -15.06 -42.67
C TRP A 28 -12.56 -15.13 -41.27
N ALA A 29 -12.79 -16.33 -40.74
CA ALA A 29 -13.32 -16.51 -39.39
C ALA A 29 -12.38 -15.92 -38.33
N VAL A 30 -11.06 -16.09 -38.47
CA VAL A 30 -10.07 -15.45 -37.58
C VAL A 30 -10.12 -13.93 -37.72
N TYR A 31 -10.20 -13.40 -38.94
CA TYR A 31 -10.32 -11.96 -39.17
C TYR A 31 -11.60 -11.38 -38.54
N ASP A 32 -12.75 -11.99 -38.81
CA ASP A 32 -14.06 -11.57 -38.28
C ASP A 32 -14.09 -11.65 -36.74
N GLU A 33 -13.46 -12.66 -36.16
CA GLU A 33 -13.37 -12.79 -34.70
C GLU A 33 -12.42 -11.77 -34.06
N VAL A 34 -11.30 -11.44 -34.72
CA VAL A 34 -10.25 -10.60 -34.12
C VAL A 34 -10.48 -9.11 -34.35
N VAL A 35 -11.03 -8.71 -35.49
CA VAL A 35 -11.13 -7.31 -35.91
C VAL A 35 -12.49 -6.70 -35.56
N PRO A 36 -13.63 -7.12 -36.16
CA PRO A 36 -14.93 -6.50 -35.86
C PRO A 36 -15.54 -6.96 -34.53
N ARG A 37 -15.35 -8.22 -34.09
CA ARG A 37 -16.01 -8.74 -32.87
C ARG A 37 -15.29 -8.42 -31.56
N ARG A 38 -14.08 -7.85 -31.59
CA ARG A 38 -13.29 -7.53 -30.39
C ARG A 38 -12.96 -6.03 -30.29
N PRO A 39 -13.97 -5.13 -30.31
CA PRO A 39 -13.74 -3.69 -30.25
C PRO A 39 -13.02 -3.25 -28.97
N TRP A 40 -13.19 -3.99 -27.87
CA TRP A 40 -12.55 -3.75 -26.57
C TRP A 40 -11.01 -3.62 -26.66
N LYS A 41 -10.35 -4.29 -27.61
CA LYS A 41 -8.90 -4.17 -27.79
C LYS A 41 -8.48 -2.77 -28.20
N ASN A 42 -9.25 -2.11 -29.07
CA ASN A 42 -8.98 -0.76 -29.52
C ASN A 42 -9.26 0.24 -28.39
N PHE A 43 -10.39 0.08 -27.70
CA PHE A 43 -10.71 0.87 -26.49
C PHE A 43 -9.59 0.81 -25.45
N GLN A 44 -9.05 -0.39 -25.15
CA GLN A 44 -7.94 -0.51 -24.22
C GLN A 44 -6.66 0.19 -24.72
N ARG A 45 -6.35 0.12 -26.02
CA ARG A 45 -5.18 0.83 -26.59
C ARG A 45 -5.32 2.33 -26.48
N GLU A 46 -6.47 2.87 -26.85
CA GLU A 46 -6.78 4.31 -26.75
C GLU A 46 -6.72 4.77 -25.29
N PHE A 47 -7.29 3.98 -24.38
CA PHE A 47 -7.19 4.26 -22.95
C PHE A 47 -5.74 4.25 -22.44
N PHE A 48 -4.90 3.30 -22.86
CA PHE A 48 -3.49 3.25 -22.45
C PHE A 48 -2.70 4.45 -22.98
N GLN A 49 -2.97 4.90 -24.21
CA GLN A 49 -2.38 6.13 -24.75
C GLN A 49 -2.82 7.37 -23.96
N LEU A 50 -4.09 7.43 -23.57
CA LEU A 50 -4.62 8.51 -22.73
C LEU A 50 -3.99 8.51 -21.34
N GLU A 51 -3.88 7.34 -20.69
CA GLU A 51 -3.20 7.20 -19.39
C GLU A 51 -1.73 7.59 -19.50
N GLU A 52 -1.01 7.17 -20.54
CA GLU A 52 0.38 7.59 -20.76
C GLU A 52 0.49 9.12 -20.88
N ALA A 53 -0.42 9.76 -21.62
CA ALA A 53 -0.45 11.22 -21.76
C ALA A 53 -0.74 11.92 -20.43
N HIS A 54 -1.73 11.43 -19.65
CA HIS A 54 -2.04 11.95 -18.31
C HIS A 54 -0.83 11.82 -17.38
N LEU A 55 -0.21 10.65 -17.34
CA LEU A 55 0.97 10.41 -16.50
C LEU A 55 2.16 11.29 -16.89
N LYS A 56 2.36 11.57 -18.18
CA LYS A 56 3.39 12.52 -18.64
C LYS A 56 3.11 13.94 -18.14
N ALA A 57 1.85 14.38 -18.21
CA ALA A 57 1.44 15.69 -17.69
C ALA A 57 1.60 15.77 -16.15
N ASP A 58 1.20 14.72 -15.43
CA ASP A 58 1.41 14.60 -13.98
C ASP A 58 2.89 14.66 -13.62
N ARG A 59 3.74 13.94 -14.37
CA ARG A 59 5.19 13.96 -14.19
C ARG A 59 5.75 15.36 -14.37
N GLU A 60 5.34 16.06 -15.42
CA GLU A 60 5.79 17.43 -15.67
C GLU A 60 5.38 18.39 -14.53
N ARG A 61 4.13 18.28 -14.04
CA ARG A 61 3.66 19.06 -12.89
C ARG A 61 4.45 18.75 -11.63
N ALA A 62 4.65 17.48 -11.33
CA ALA A 62 5.45 17.04 -10.18
C ALA A 62 6.91 17.52 -10.29
N GLN A 63 7.48 17.48 -11.49
CA GLN A 63 8.83 17.99 -11.74
C GLN A 63 8.90 19.51 -11.54
N LYS A 64 7.91 20.29 -11.99
CA LYS A 64 7.83 21.74 -11.70
C LYS A 64 7.75 22.03 -10.20
N ARG A 65 6.96 21.24 -9.45
CA ARG A 65 6.89 21.34 -7.97
C ARG A 65 8.23 21.00 -7.32
N LEU A 66 8.97 20.02 -7.84
CA LEU A 66 10.33 19.68 -7.40
C LEU A 66 11.32 20.80 -7.74
N GLU A 67 11.12 21.46 -8.88
CA GLU A 67 11.99 22.52 -9.36
C GLU A 67 11.77 23.87 -8.67
N ALA A 68 10.67 24.01 -7.92
CA ALA A 68 10.37 25.20 -7.14
C ALA A 68 11.51 25.50 -6.15
N PRO A 69 11.93 26.77 -5.98
CA PRO A 69 13.06 27.12 -5.12
C PRO A 69 12.95 26.59 -3.69
N GLU A 70 11.75 26.65 -3.11
CA GLU A 70 11.48 26.14 -1.77
C GLU A 70 11.71 24.62 -1.69
N THR A 71 11.11 23.84 -2.59
CA THR A 71 11.26 22.38 -2.62
C THR A 71 12.70 21.95 -2.87
N LYS A 72 13.41 22.64 -3.79
CA LYS A 72 14.85 22.40 -4.00
C LYS A 72 15.64 22.65 -2.74
N GLN A 73 15.41 23.75 -2.05
CA GLN A 73 16.11 24.07 -0.81
C GLN A 73 15.82 23.03 0.28
N GLN A 74 14.57 22.60 0.42
CA GLN A 74 14.18 21.54 1.37
C GLN A 74 14.87 20.22 1.05
N LEU A 75 14.92 19.83 -0.23
CA LEU A 75 15.56 18.59 -0.68
C LEU A 75 17.07 18.61 -0.45
N GLU A 76 17.74 19.70 -0.82
CA GLU A 76 19.18 19.85 -0.60
C GLU A 76 19.53 19.89 0.90
N ALA A 77 18.72 20.58 1.71
CA ALA A 77 18.86 20.55 3.17
C ALA A 77 18.68 19.13 3.73
N ALA A 78 17.67 18.39 3.26
CA ALA A 78 17.44 17.01 3.68
C ALA A 78 18.56 16.06 3.23
N ARG A 79 19.13 16.24 2.03
CA ARG A 79 20.30 15.49 1.53
C ARG A 79 21.56 15.79 2.32
N ALA A 80 21.83 17.06 2.62
CA ALA A 80 22.95 17.46 3.45
C ALA A 80 22.83 16.85 4.87
N GLU A 81 21.63 16.90 5.45
CA GLU A 81 21.34 16.31 6.76
C GLU A 81 21.45 14.78 6.75
N LEU A 82 20.96 14.11 5.71
CA LEU A 82 21.12 12.65 5.55
C LEU A 82 22.60 12.28 5.47
N LYS A 83 23.38 13.03 4.69
CA LYS A 83 24.83 12.84 4.59
C LYS A 83 25.51 13.04 5.94
N ALA A 84 25.27 14.16 6.62
CA ALA A 84 25.87 14.47 7.91
C ALA A 84 25.49 13.43 8.99
N SER A 85 24.22 13.04 9.07
CA SER A 85 23.76 12.02 10.01
C SER A 85 24.28 10.61 9.69
N THR A 86 24.47 10.29 8.40
CA THR A 86 25.10 9.04 7.98
C THR A 86 26.59 9.03 8.32
N GLU A 87 27.31 10.11 8.04
CA GLU A 87 28.72 10.26 8.42
C GLU A 87 28.92 10.20 9.93
N ALA A 88 28.00 10.76 10.73
CA ALA A 88 28.02 10.63 12.18
C ALA A 88 27.89 9.19 12.68
N ILE A 89 27.34 8.26 11.87
CA ILE A 89 27.12 6.85 12.24
C ILE A 89 28.15 5.92 11.59
N SER A 90 28.51 6.14 10.32
CA SER A 90 29.31 5.25 9.47
C SER A 90 30.51 5.92 8.81
N GLY A 91 30.82 7.18 9.14
CA GLY A 91 31.96 7.93 8.61
C GLY A 91 33.31 7.52 9.18
N ASN A 92 34.29 8.42 9.07
CA ASN A 92 35.61 8.20 9.65
C ASN A 92 35.56 8.20 11.21
N PRO A 93 36.63 7.76 11.91
CA PRO A 93 36.63 7.70 13.39
C PRO A 93 36.33 9.04 14.09
N GLU A 94 36.74 10.16 13.51
CA GLU A 94 36.46 11.49 14.07
C GLU A 94 34.97 11.85 13.96
N GLN A 95 34.37 11.57 12.81
CA GLN A 95 32.94 11.80 12.55
C GLN A 95 32.04 10.89 13.39
N ARG A 96 32.47 9.65 13.61
CA ARG A 96 31.72 8.65 14.41
C ARG A 96 31.93 8.76 15.91
N ARG A 97 32.86 9.61 16.37
CA ARG A 97 33.28 9.67 17.78
C ARG A 97 32.12 9.81 18.76
N GLU A 98 31.15 10.68 18.48
CA GLU A 98 30.00 10.89 19.35
C GLU A 98 29.05 9.69 19.35
N TYR A 99 28.83 9.06 18.19
CA TYR A 99 28.01 7.86 18.06
C TYR A 99 28.66 6.66 18.75
N GLU A 100 29.97 6.47 18.59
CA GLU A 100 30.74 5.44 19.28
C GLU A 100 30.75 5.67 20.80
N ALA A 101 30.86 6.92 21.26
CA ALA A 101 30.71 7.25 22.67
C ALA A 101 29.31 6.90 23.20
N ALA A 102 28.25 7.17 22.42
CA ALA A 102 26.88 6.80 22.78
C ALA A 102 26.68 5.27 22.80
N LEU A 103 27.25 4.54 21.84
CA LEU A 103 27.25 3.08 21.82
C LEU A 103 27.97 2.48 23.03
N ASN A 104 29.17 2.97 23.33
CA ASN A 104 29.95 2.50 24.47
C ASN A 104 29.25 2.82 25.81
N ALA A 105 28.57 3.96 25.89
CA ALA A 105 27.78 4.32 27.06
C ALA A 105 26.54 3.42 27.22
N GLU A 106 25.86 3.07 26.12
CA GLU A 106 24.76 2.10 26.12
C GLU A 106 25.26 0.72 26.58
N GLU A 107 26.35 0.23 26.00
CA GLU A 107 26.96 -1.06 26.36
C GLU A 107 27.34 -1.10 27.84
N ALA A 108 28.03 -0.06 28.33
CA ALA A 108 28.42 0.03 29.73
C ALA A 108 27.21 0.10 30.68
N ALA A 109 26.13 0.79 30.28
CA ALA A 109 24.91 0.86 31.07
C ALA A 109 24.15 -0.48 31.06
N ARG A 110 24.12 -1.17 29.92
CA ARG A 110 23.54 -2.52 29.79
C ARG A 110 24.25 -3.52 30.68
N VAL A 111 25.59 -3.52 30.68
CA VAL A 111 26.37 -4.39 31.58
C VAL A 111 26.01 -4.12 33.03
N LYS A 112 25.92 -2.86 33.45
CA LYS A 112 25.52 -2.50 34.82
C LYS A 112 24.09 -2.93 35.17
N GLU A 113 23.16 -2.83 34.23
CA GLU A 113 21.79 -3.32 34.42
C GLU A 113 21.79 -4.84 34.65
N GLU A 114 22.47 -5.60 33.78
CA GLU A 114 22.54 -7.05 33.89
C GLU A 114 23.26 -7.51 35.16
N GLU A 115 24.34 -6.83 35.56
CA GLU A 115 25.02 -7.08 36.85
C GLU A 115 24.08 -6.81 38.03
N ALA A 116 23.40 -5.65 38.06
CA ALA A 116 22.48 -5.31 39.14
C ALA A 116 21.32 -6.31 39.24
N LYS A 117 20.79 -6.75 38.10
CA LYS A 117 19.76 -7.79 38.01
C LYS A 117 20.26 -9.13 38.54
N LEU A 118 21.46 -9.55 38.15
CA LEU A 118 22.07 -10.81 38.57
C LEU A 118 22.25 -10.85 40.09
N TYR A 119 22.90 -9.83 40.66
CA TYR A 119 23.16 -9.77 42.10
C TYR A 119 21.90 -9.56 42.94
N LEU A 120 20.88 -8.87 42.42
CA LEU A 120 19.55 -8.83 43.04
C LEU A 120 18.89 -10.22 43.04
N GLY A 121 19.07 -10.99 41.97
CA GLY A 121 18.59 -12.36 41.87
C GLY A 121 19.22 -13.30 42.90
N PHE A 122 20.54 -13.20 43.10
CA PHE A 122 21.25 -13.98 44.13
C PHE A 122 20.74 -13.67 45.54
N ASP A 123 20.65 -12.40 45.92
CA ASP A 123 20.16 -12.02 47.26
C ASP A 123 18.71 -12.45 47.48
N LYS A 124 17.85 -12.36 46.45
CA LYS A 124 16.47 -12.88 46.53
C LYS A 124 16.44 -14.39 46.76
N SER A 125 17.33 -15.14 46.10
CA SER A 125 17.45 -16.58 46.31
C SER A 125 17.90 -16.91 47.73
N ASP A 126 18.85 -16.16 48.28
CA ASP A 126 19.33 -16.35 49.67
C ASP A 126 18.24 -15.98 50.69
N GLN A 127 17.51 -14.89 50.45
CA GLN A 127 16.35 -14.52 51.26
C GLN A 127 15.27 -15.61 51.22
N ASP A 128 14.97 -16.18 50.06
CA ASP A 128 14.01 -17.28 49.91
C ASP A 128 14.44 -18.50 50.73
N ALA A 129 15.73 -18.84 50.73
CA ALA A 129 16.25 -19.93 51.56
C ALA A 129 16.03 -19.68 53.07
N VAL A 130 16.21 -18.44 53.54
CA VAL A 130 15.89 -18.05 54.93
C VAL A 130 14.37 -18.09 55.17
N TYR A 131 13.57 -17.65 54.22
CA TYR A 131 12.11 -17.67 54.29
C TYR A 131 11.55 -19.09 54.41
N TYR A 132 12.11 -20.06 53.68
CA TYR A 132 11.75 -21.48 53.82
C TYR A 132 11.99 -21.99 55.24
N LYS A 133 13.17 -21.74 55.81
CA LYS A 133 13.50 -22.12 57.20
C LYS A 133 12.59 -21.44 58.21
N LEU A 134 12.29 -20.16 57.99
CA LEU A 134 11.37 -19.39 58.84
C LEU A 134 9.96 -20.03 58.85
N ARG A 135 9.47 -20.45 57.68
CA ARG A 135 8.18 -21.16 57.58
C ARG A 135 8.21 -22.50 58.30
N GLU A 136 9.30 -23.26 58.18
CA GLU A 136 9.48 -24.53 58.89
C GLU A 136 9.45 -24.33 60.41
N ALA A 137 10.22 -23.38 60.94
CA ALA A 137 10.23 -23.05 62.36
C ALA A 137 8.84 -22.65 62.90
N ARG A 138 8.04 -21.95 62.09
CA ARG A 138 6.64 -21.62 62.39
C ARG A 138 5.74 -22.86 62.45
N HIS A 139 5.90 -23.78 61.51
CA HIS A 139 5.13 -25.03 61.49
C HIS A 139 5.46 -25.92 62.70
N GLU A 140 6.72 -25.92 63.15
CA GLU A 140 7.18 -26.70 64.30
C GLU A 140 7.03 -26.00 65.66
N ASN A 141 6.48 -24.78 65.70
CA ASN A 141 6.32 -23.95 66.91
C ASN A 141 7.64 -23.67 67.67
N GLN A 142 8.75 -23.51 66.94
CA GLN A 142 10.06 -23.20 67.52
C GLN A 142 10.26 -21.69 67.72
N ALA A 143 9.64 -21.12 68.76
CA ALA A 143 9.57 -19.67 68.97
C ALA A 143 10.93 -18.93 68.99
N ALA A 144 11.97 -19.53 69.57
CA ALA A 144 13.31 -18.91 69.62
C ALA A 144 13.99 -18.87 68.23
N GLU A 145 13.81 -19.92 67.43
CA GLU A 145 14.36 -20.03 66.08
C GLU A 145 13.61 -19.14 65.10
N GLU A 146 12.28 -19.09 65.20
CA GLU A 146 11.44 -18.16 64.44
C GLU A 146 11.89 -16.70 64.65
N ALA A 147 12.07 -16.27 65.90
CA ALA A 147 12.48 -14.90 66.21
C ALA A 147 13.87 -14.55 65.63
N ARG A 148 14.77 -15.53 65.53
CA ARG A 148 16.09 -15.36 64.90
C ARG A 148 15.98 -15.24 63.38
N LEU A 149 15.29 -16.19 62.75
CA LEU A 149 15.12 -16.24 61.30
C LEU A 149 14.30 -15.05 60.78
N GLN A 150 13.34 -14.54 61.55
CA GLN A 150 12.60 -13.34 61.19
C GLN A 150 13.51 -12.12 61.13
N LYS A 151 14.42 -11.94 62.10
CA LYS A 151 15.40 -10.84 62.06
C LYS A 151 16.36 -10.95 60.88
N GLU A 152 16.78 -12.17 60.55
CA GLU A 152 17.63 -12.44 59.39
C GLU A 152 16.90 -12.12 58.08
N PHE A 153 15.64 -12.57 57.95
CA PHE A 153 14.77 -12.27 56.82
C PHE A 153 14.54 -10.76 56.66
N ASP A 154 14.27 -10.04 57.75
CA ASP A 154 14.11 -8.58 57.73
C ASP A 154 15.41 -7.88 57.33
N GLY A 155 16.57 -8.43 57.71
CA GLY A 155 17.89 -7.97 57.29
C GLY A 155 18.09 -8.12 55.78
N TRP A 156 17.75 -9.29 55.24
CA TRP A 156 17.75 -9.55 53.80
C TRP A 156 16.78 -8.65 53.04
N GLN A 157 15.59 -8.42 53.58
CA GLN A 157 14.59 -7.55 52.96
C GLN A 157 15.15 -6.15 52.73
N ARG A 158 15.83 -5.56 53.71
CA ARG A 158 16.47 -4.23 53.56
C ARG A 158 17.56 -4.23 52.49
N GLN A 159 18.35 -5.29 52.40
CA GLN A 159 19.39 -5.40 51.37
C GLN A 159 18.78 -5.51 49.96
N ILE A 160 17.71 -6.29 49.84
CA ILE A 160 16.96 -6.44 48.58
C ILE A 160 16.27 -5.14 48.18
N ASP A 161 15.69 -4.40 49.12
CA ASP A 161 15.05 -3.12 48.83
C ASP A 161 16.08 -2.11 48.27
N GLU A 162 17.27 -2.05 48.88
CA GLU A 162 18.36 -1.19 48.39
C GLU A 162 18.89 -1.65 47.02
N LYS A 163 19.12 -2.95 46.82
CA LYS A 163 19.54 -3.47 45.50
C LYS A 163 18.46 -3.31 44.43
N THR A 164 17.19 -3.36 44.81
CA THR A 164 16.07 -3.08 43.91
C THR A 164 16.09 -1.61 43.46
N ARG A 165 16.41 -0.67 44.37
CA ARG A 165 16.63 0.74 44.01
C ARG A 165 17.79 0.90 43.03
N LEU A 166 18.93 0.28 43.31
CA LEU A 166 20.11 0.31 42.42
C LEU A 166 19.81 -0.29 41.03
N TYR A 167 19.06 -1.39 40.99
CA TYR A 167 18.62 -1.98 39.73
C TYR A 167 17.69 -1.05 38.94
N ALA A 168 16.74 -0.38 39.61
CA ALA A 168 15.88 0.61 38.96
C ALA A 168 16.68 1.80 38.40
N GLU A 169 17.70 2.28 39.13
CA GLU A 169 18.62 3.31 38.65
C GLU A 169 19.43 2.85 37.43
N ALA A 170 19.88 1.59 37.42
CA ALA A 170 20.60 1.01 36.28
C ALA A 170 19.71 0.90 35.03
N ILE A 171 18.45 0.47 35.17
CA ILE A 171 17.47 0.47 34.06
C ILE A 171 17.29 1.89 33.51
N ALA A 172 17.11 2.88 34.39
CA ALA A 172 16.92 4.26 33.95
C ALA A 172 18.15 4.80 33.20
N ALA A 173 19.36 4.46 33.67
CA ALA A 173 20.60 4.82 33.02
C ALA A 173 20.77 4.16 31.64
N HIS A 174 20.46 2.86 31.53
CA HIS A 174 20.50 2.14 30.25
C HIS A 174 19.50 2.73 29.26
N LYS A 175 18.24 2.96 29.68
CA LYS A 175 17.23 3.61 28.84
C LYS A 175 17.69 4.99 28.33
N ALA A 176 18.24 5.83 29.21
CA ALA A 176 18.75 7.13 28.83
C ALA A 176 19.93 7.04 27.84
N ALA A 177 20.79 6.02 27.97
CA ALA A 177 21.89 5.77 27.04
C ALA A 177 21.39 5.27 25.67
N THR A 178 20.43 4.34 25.65
CA THR A 178 19.75 3.88 24.43
C THR A 178 19.07 5.03 23.71
N GLU A 179 18.37 5.92 24.42
CA GLU A 179 17.74 7.11 23.82
C GLU A 179 18.75 8.03 23.14
N LYS A 180 19.95 8.21 23.72
CA LYS A 180 21.02 9.00 23.09
C LYS A 180 21.48 8.38 21.77
N ARG A 181 21.71 7.06 21.72
CA ARG A 181 22.04 6.37 20.48
C ARG A 181 20.90 6.46 19.46
N LEU A 182 19.66 6.23 19.89
CA LEU A 182 18.49 6.26 19.02
C LEU A 182 18.29 7.62 18.35
N LYS A 183 18.65 8.73 19.00
CA LYS A 183 18.60 10.07 18.38
C LYS A 183 19.42 10.16 17.09
N PHE A 184 20.58 9.50 16.99
CA PHE A 184 21.36 9.46 15.74
C PHE A 184 20.60 8.73 14.62
N ILE A 185 20.04 7.56 14.95
CA ILE A 185 19.27 6.76 14.01
C ILE A 185 17.98 7.48 13.57
N GLN A 186 17.28 8.10 14.52
CA GLN A 186 16.07 8.88 14.27
C GLN A 186 16.36 10.09 13.38
N ARG A 187 17.45 10.81 13.63
CA ARG A 187 17.90 11.94 12.80
C ARG A 187 18.13 11.51 11.35
N ARG A 188 18.86 10.41 11.14
CA ARG A 188 19.08 9.83 9.81
C ARG A 188 17.77 9.40 9.15
N ASN A 189 16.93 8.66 9.86
CA ASN A 189 15.66 8.17 9.33
C ASN A 189 14.69 9.31 8.99
N ALA A 190 14.67 10.38 9.80
CA ALA A 190 13.86 11.56 9.54
C ALA A 190 14.33 12.31 8.29
N ALA A 191 15.65 12.44 8.08
CA ALA A 191 16.21 13.03 6.86
C ALA A 191 15.86 12.18 5.63
N GLN A 192 16.00 10.85 5.73
CA GLN A 192 15.61 9.91 4.67
C GLN A 192 14.12 10.00 4.34
N ALA A 193 13.25 10.04 5.37
CA ALA A 193 11.81 10.15 5.18
C ALA A 193 11.40 11.46 4.50
N LYS A 194 12.09 12.57 4.78
CA LYS A 194 11.87 13.84 4.08
C LYS A 194 12.21 13.75 2.60
N ILE A 195 13.36 13.17 2.26
CA ILE A 195 13.74 12.95 0.85
C ILE A 195 12.71 12.05 0.17
N GLU A 196 12.33 10.96 0.83
CA GLU A 196 11.34 10.04 0.30
C GLU A 196 9.98 10.70 0.08
N ALA A 197 9.50 11.53 1.01
CA ALA A 197 8.24 12.26 0.86
C ALA A 197 8.24 13.19 -0.37
N ILE A 198 9.39 13.82 -0.67
CA ILE A 198 9.54 14.73 -1.82
C ILE A 198 9.67 13.95 -3.14
N GLU A 199 10.47 12.89 -3.17
CA GLU A 199 10.79 12.17 -4.42
C GLU A 199 9.79 11.06 -4.77
N LYS A 200 9.07 10.50 -3.78
CA LYS A 200 8.15 9.38 -3.97
C LYS A 200 7.08 9.64 -5.03
N PRO A 201 6.39 10.81 -5.07
CA PRO A 201 5.37 11.06 -6.08
C PRO A 201 5.90 10.93 -7.52
N ILE A 202 7.10 11.43 -7.79
CA ILE A 202 7.72 11.33 -9.13
C ILE A 202 8.10 9.89 -9.43
N ARG A 203 8.70 9.17 -8.47
CA ARG A 203 9.04 7.74 -8.66
C ARG A 203 7.82 6.87 -8.93
N GLU A 204 6.70 7.13 -8.25
CA GLU A 204 5.45 6.40 -8.48
C GLU A 204 4.87 6.69 -9.87
N ILE A 205 4.94 7.93 -10.33
CA ILE A 205 4.54 8.31 -11.70
C ILE A 205 5.46 7.66 -12.74
N ASP A 206 6.78 7.69 -12.53
CA ASP A 206 7.76 7.08 -13.43
C ASP A 206 7.53 5.57 -13.56
N LYS A 207 7.32 4.87 -12.44
CA LYS A 207 7.00 3.44 -12.44
C LYS A 207 5.70 3.14 -13.19
N ARG A 208 4.68 4.00 -13.07
CA ARG A 208 3.44 3.86 -13.84
C ARG A 208 3.70 4.12 -15.33
N LEU A 209 4.46 5.15 -15.68
CA LEU A 209 4.82 5.44 -17.07
C LEU A 209 5.55 4.27 -17.73
N GLU A 210 6.49 3.64 -17.04
CA GLU A 210 7.17 2.43 -17.54
C GLU A 210 6.17 1.31 -17.86
N ALA A 211 5.13 1.14 -17.04
CA ALA A 211 4.10 0.13 -17.26
C ALA A 211 3.19 0.43 -18.45
N PHE A 212 2.98 1.69 -18.83
CA PHE A 212 2.08 2.09 -19.92
C PHE A 212 2.82 2.48 -21.21
N SER A 213 4.10 2.83 -21.16
CA SER A 213 4.89 3.30 -22.31
C SER A 213 5.35 2.17 -23.23
N GLY A 214 5.44 2.46 -24.53
CA GLY A 214 5.97 1.55 -25.55
C GLY A 214 5.17 0.24 -25.67
N LEU A 215 5.80 -0.89 -25.35
CA LEU A 215 5.16 -2.22 -25.32
C LEU A 215 4.57 -2.60 -23.95
N GLY A 216 4.62 -1.69 -22.97
CA GLY A 216 4.38 -1.99 -21.55
C GLY A 216 3.02 -2.63 -21.25
N LYS A 217 1.93 -2.03 -21.75
CA LYS A 217 0.58 -2.56 -21.53
C LYS A 217 -0.10 -2.99 -22.82
N LEU A 218 -0.31 -4.29 -22.94
CA LEU A 218 -1.06 -4.89 -24.05
C LEU A 218 -2.52 -5.08 -23.67
N PRO A 219 -3.46 -5.01 -24.65
CA PRO A 219 -4.85 -5.31 -24.39
C PRO A 219 -5.04 -6.73 -23.85
N GLN A 220 -5.78 -6.86 -22.75
CA GLN A 220 -6.03 -8.12 -22.06
C GLN A 220 -7.52 -8.27 -21.79
N MET A 221 -8.00 -9.52 -21.90
CA MET A 221 -9.38 -9.85 -21.57
C MET A 221 -9.46 -10.19 -20.08
N GLU A 222 -10.06 -9.30 -19.30
CA GLU A 222 -10.42 -9.53 -17.90
C GLU A 222 -11.81 -10.17 -17.84
N GLN A 223 -11.95 -11.23 -17.04
CA GLN A 223 -13.21 -11.96 -16.89
C GLN A 223 -13.46 -12.20 -15.41
N TYR A 224 -14.63 -11.76 -14.95
CA TYR A 224 -15.07 -11.95 -13.57
C TYR A 224 -16.26 -12.89 -13.54
N TRP A 225 -16.23 -13.89 -12.66
CA TRP A 225 -17.32 -14.84 -12.49
C TRP A 225 -18.27 -14.34 -11.40
N ILE A 226 -19.53 -14.13 -11.75
CA ILE A 226 -20.58 -13.77 -10.80
C ILE A 226 -21.28 -15.06 -10.37
N GLU A 227 -20.82 -15.64 -9.26
CA GLU A 227 -21.28 -16.95 -8.79
C GLU A 227 -22.80 -17.01 -8.52
N GLY A 228 -23.38 -15.90 -8.06
CA GLY A 228 -24.80 -15.75 -7.73
C GLY A 228 -25.74 -15.52 -8.92
N LEU A 229 -25.21 -15.25 -10.12
CA LEU A 229 -26.01 -15.01 -11.32
C LEU A 229 -25.82 -16.16 -12.30
N LYS A 230 -26.83 -17.01 -12.49
CA LYS A 230 -26.76 -18.11 -13.45
C LYS A 230 -27.12 -17.64 -14.86
N ASN A 231 -26.33 -18.07 -15.85
CA ASN A 231 -26.65 -17.88 -17.26
C ASN A 231 -27.68 -18.92 -17.74
N SER A 232 -28.11 -18.82 -19.01
CA SER A 232 -29.11 -19.71 -19.62
C SER A 232 -28.72 -21.20 -19.63
N TRP A 233 -27.47 -21.55 -19.31
CA TRP A 233 -26.94 -22.91 -19.23
C TRP A 233 -26.75 -23.40 -17.77
N GLY A 234 -27.21 -22.64 -16.78
CA GLY A 234 -27.08 -22.97 -15.36
C GLY A 234 -25.68 -22.78 -14.76
N ALA A 235 -24.73 -22.26 -15.53
CA ALA A 235 -23.39 -21.92 -15.07
C ALA A 235 -23.34 -20.46 -14.55
N PRO A 236 -22.36 -20.11 -13.69
CA PRO A 236 -22.14 -18.71 -13.30
C PRO A 236 -21.95 -17.78 -14.51
N THR A 237 -22.46 -16.56 -14.40
CA THR A 237 -22.38 -15.54 -15.45
C THR A 237 -21.00 -14.90 -15.44
N VAL A 238 -20.45 -14.66 -16.63
CA VAL A 238 -19.16 -13.98 -16.81
C VAL A 238 -19.41 -12.50 -17.09
N ASP A 239 -18.88 -11.62 -16.25
CA ASP A 239 -18.80 -10.20 -16.53
C ASP A 239 -17.50 -9.87 -17.28
N ARG A 240 -17.64 -9.02 -18.30
CA ARG A 240 -16.58 -8.53 -19.17
C ARG A 240 -16.65 -7.01 -19.37
N CYS A 241 -17.50 -6.30 -18.62
CA CYS A 241 -17.75 -4.89 -18.82
C CYS A 241 -16.46 -4.05 -18.70
N GLN A 242 -15.54 -4.44 -17.81
CA GLN A 242 -14.26 -3.76 -17.61
C GLN A 242 -13.32 -3.78 -18.84
N ASN A 243 -13.56 -4.67 -19.82
CA ASN A 243 -12.79 -4.69 -21.07
C ASN A 243 -13.11 -3.51 -21.99
N CYS A 244 -14.36 -3.05 -22.00
CA CYS A 244 -14.80 -1.87 -22.77
C CYS A 244 -14.82 -0.60 -21.90
N HIS A 245 -15.16 -0.74 -20.62
CA HIS A 245 -15.22 0.37 -19.66
C HIS A 245 -13.93 0.46 -18.85
N VAL A 246 -12.82 0.57 -19.57
CA VAL A 246 -11.49 0.70 -19.00
C VAL A 246 -11.43 2.02 -18.23
N GLY A 247 -11.28 1.96 -16.90
CA GLY A 247 -11.25 3.13 -16.04
C GLY A 247 -12.54 3.43 -15.27
N ILE A 248 -13.60 2.61 -15.39
CA ILE A 248 -14.84 2.79 -14.60
C ILE A 248 -14.62 2.80 -13.08
N ASN A 249 -13.55 2.15 -12.63
CA ASN A 249 -13.14 2.05 -11.23
C ASN A 249 -11.84 2.82 -10.93
N LYS A 250 -11.42 3.74 -11.82
CA LYS A 250 -10.22 4.55 -11.65
C LYS A 250 -10.58 6.01 -11.45
N GLY A 251 -10.06 6.60 -10.38
CA GLY A 251 -10.05 8.05 -10.21
C GLY A 251 -9.21 8.72 -11.31
N GLY A 252 -9.53 9.97 -11.62
CA GLY A 252 -8.85 10.80 -12.63
C GLY A 252 -9.52 10.76 -14.01
N TYR A 253 -10.58 9.98 -14.17
CA TYR A 253 -11.37 9.86 -15.41
C TYR A 253 -12.83 10.28 -15.24
N SER A 254 -13.19 10.78 -14.06
CA SER A 254 -14.51 11.35 -13.78
C SER A 254 -14.71 12.65 -14.53
N ALA A 255 -15.97 12.96 -14.84
CA ALA A 255 -16.30 14.20 -15.52
C ALA A 255 -16.06 15.39 -14.57
N PRO A 256 -15.61 16.56 -15.07
CA PRO A 256 -15.34 17.72 -14.21
C PRO A 256 -16.54 18.16 -13.35
N TRP A 257 -17.77 17.99 -13.83
CA TRP A 257 -18.97 18.35 -13.07
C TRP A 257 -19.20 17.45 -11.84
N GLU A 258 -18.87 16.15 -11.92
CA GLU A 258 -18.96 15.22 -10.77
C GLU A 258 -18.01 15.65 -9.64
N VAL A 259 -16.82 16.12 -10.03
CA VAL A 259 -15.82 16.65 -9.08
C VAL A 259 -16.32 17.93 -8.42
N LEU A 260 -16.96 18.82 -9.19
CA LEU A 260 -17.51 20.08 -8.66
C LEU A 260 -18.71 19.86 -7.74
N GLU A 261 -19.56 18.89 -8.03
CA GLU A 261 -20.66 18.52 -7.15
C GLU A 261 -20.17 17.89 -5.85
N ALA A 262 -19.18 16.99 -5.92
CA ALA A 262 -18.54 16.44 -4.72
C ALA A 262 -17.92 17.56 -3.87
N LYS A 263 -17.26 18.53 -4.50
CA LYS A 263 -16.75 19.73 -3.83
C LYS A 263 -17.87 20.55 -3.18
N LYS A 264 -18.97 20.80 -3.90
CA LYS A 264 -20.16 21.51 -3.40
C LYS A 264 -20.81 20.77 -2.22
N ALA A 265 -20.76 19.45 -2.22
CA ALA A 265 -21.22 18.60 -1.13
C ALA A 265 -20.25 18.58 0.08
N ASN A 266 -19.16 19.36 0.05
CA ASN A 266 -18.12 19.42 1.09
C ASN A 266 -17.51 18.04 1.39
N LEU A 267 -17.28 17.23 0.36
CA LEU A 267 -16.60 15.96 0.52
C LEU A 267 -15.17 16.18 1.05
N PRO A 268 -14.69 15.41 2.05
CA PRO A 268 -13.33 15.56 2.58
C PRO A 268 -12.25 15.44 1.49
N GLU A 269 -11.15 16.20 1.61
CA GLU A 269 -10.06 16.16 0.63
C GLU A 269 -9.48 14.75 0.41
N ALA A 270 -9.43 13.94 1.47
CA ALA A 270 -8.99 12.56 1.39
C ALA A 270 -9.91 11.71 0.49
N ASP A 271 -11.22 11.92 0.58
CA ASP A 271 -12.23 11.20 -0.20
C ASP A 271 -12.27 11.71 -1.64
N MET A 272 -12.11 13.04 -1.82
CA MET A 272 -11.93 13.65 -3.15
C MET A 272 -10.74 13.05 -3.88
N LYS A 273 -9.60 12.90 -3.19
CA LYS A 273 -8.40 12.28 -3.75
C LYS A 273 -8.58 10.78 -4.00
N ALA A 274 -9.27 10.06 -3.11
CA ALA A 274 -9.49 8.63 -3.27
C ALA A 274 -10.43 8.30 -4.43
N GLN A 275 -11.53 9.04 -4.56
CA GLN A 275 -12.58 8.77 -5.55
C GLN A 275 -12.24 9.36 -6.91
N PHE A 276 -11.77 10.61 -6.96
CA PHE A 276 -11.58 11.37 -8.20
C PHE A 276 -10.12 11.54 -8.60
N ALA A 277 -9.16 11.14 -7.76
CA ALA A 277 -7.72 11.34 -7.97
C ALA A 277 -7.33 12.80 -8.28
N VAL A 278 -8.08 13.77 -7.78
CA VAL A 278 -7.79 15.21 -7.91
C VAL A 278 -7.22 15.75 -6.61
N ASP A 279 -6.27 16.69 -6.72
CA ASP A 279 -5.83 17.50 -5.60
C ASP A 279 -6.68 18.79 -5.49
N PRO A 280 -6.65 19.51 -4.35
CA PRO A 280 -7.44 20.73 -4.17
C PRO A 280 -7.16 21.79 -5.24
N GLU A 281 -5.90 21.92 -5.67
CA GLU A 281 -5.49 22.84 -6.73
C GLU A 281 -6.20 22.53 -8.06
N MET A 282 -6.32 21.25 -8.41
CA MET A 282 -7.05 20.82 -9.60
C MET A 282 -8.57 21.00 -9.48
N ALA A 283 -9.13 20.72 -8.31
CA ALA A 283 -10.55 20.98 -8.05
C ALA A 283 -10.89 22.48 -8.10
N ASP A 284 -10.00 23.35 -7.63
CA ASP A 284 -10.10 24.81 -7.76
C ASP A 284 -9.96 25.24 -9.22
N ALA A 285 -9.04 24.64 -9.99
CA ALA A 285 -8.90 24.91 -11.42
C ALA A 285 -10.17 24.54 -12.19
N TYR A 286 -10.80 23.39 -11.89
CA TYR A 286 -12.09 23.01 -12.47
C TYR A 286 -13.18 24.03 -12.16
N GLN A 287 -13.24 24.51 -10.91
CA GLN A 287 -14.23 25.50 -10.51
C GLN A 287 -14.02 26.81 -11.25
N LYS A 288 -12.78 27.30 -11.32
CA LYS A 288 -12.43 28.52 -12.04
C LYS A 288 -12.77 28.44 -13.53
N ILE A 289 -12.50 27.30 -14.16
CA ILE A 289 -12.85 27.08 -15.57
C ILE A 289 -14.37 27.01 -15.73
N HIS A 290 -15.07 26.30 -14.84
CA HIS A 290 -16.53 26.23 -14.86
C HIS A 290 -17.18 27.61 -14.73
N GLU A 291 -16.75 28.42 -13.77
CA GLU A 291 -17.22 29.80 -13.59
C GLU A 291 -16.94 30.66 -14.82
N ALA A 292 -15.76 30.50 -15.46
CA ALA A 292 -15.39 31.26 -16.65
C ALA A 292 -16.09 30.81 -17.94
N VAL A 293 -16.54 29.55 -18.03
CA VAL A 293 -17.13 28.96 -19.25
C VAL A 293 -18.65 28.86 -19.16
N CYS A 294 -19.20 28.66 -17.97
CA CYS A 294 -20.61 28.32 -17.76
C CYS A 294 -21.45 29.46 -17.18
N GLU A 295 -21.05 30.73 -17.36
CA GLU A 295 -21.81 31.90 -16.89
C GLU A 295 -23.26 31.95 -17.45
N ASP A 296 -23.58 31.22 -18.53
CA ASP A 296 -24.90 31.24 -19.20
C ASP A 296 -25.47 29.86 -19.64
N VAL A 297 -25.01 28.72 -19.11
CA VAL A 297 -25.48 27.39 -19.57
C VAL A 297 -26.45 26.73 -18.57
N PRO A 298 -27.63 26.24 -19.01
CA PRO A 298 -28.62 25.62 -18.11
C PRO A 298 -28.06 24.39 -17.39
N ARG A 299 -28.56 24.18 -16.17
CA ARG A 299 -28.11 23.16 -15.22
C ARG A 299 -28.10 21.75 -15.89
N PRO A 300 -27.00 20.98 -15.79
CA PRO A 300 -26.98 19.58 -16.22
C PRO A 300 -28.00 18.74 -15.43
N PRO A 301 -28.45 17.59 -15.97
CA PRO A 301 -29.36 16.69 -15.28
C PRO A 301 -28.80 16.27 -13.91
N ASP A 302 -29.68 16.11 -12.93
CA ASP A 302 -29.30 15.80 -11.55
C ASP A 302 -28.39 14.57 -11.49
N ALA A 303 -27.26 14.74 -10.80
CA ALA A 303 -26.28 13.69 -10.58
C ALA A 303 -26.84 12.48 -9.86
N VAL A 304 -26.27 11.31 -10.13
CA VAL A 304 -26.48 10.13 -9.30
C VAL A 304 -25.90 10.43 -7.91
N PRO A 305 -26.67 10.34 -6.82
CA PRO A 305 -26.18 10.62 -5.48
C PRO A 305 -24.96 9.75 -5.15
N ILE A 306 -23.93 10.37 -4.57
CA ILE A 306 -22.75 9.64 -4.05
C ILE A 306 -23.25 8.59 -3.04
N GLY A 307 -23.05 7.30 -3.35
CA GLY A 307 -23.51 6.17 -2.54
C GLY A 307 -24.89 5.58 -2.91
N GLY A 308 -25.51 5.99 -4.02
CA GLY A 308 -26.92 5.72 -4.30
C GLY A 308 -27.27 4.86 -5.52
N TYR A 309 -26.51 3.81 -5.88
CA TYR A 309 -27.10 2.78 -6.75
C TYR A 309 -28.02 1.89 -5.91
N GLN A 310 -29.31 2.24 -5.86
CA GLN A 310 -30.33 1.24 -5.59
C GLN A 310 -30.56 0.47 -6.88
N PRO A 311 -30.28 -0.85 -6.94
CA PRO A 311 -30.61 -1.63 -8.12
C PRO A 311 -32.11 -1.45 -8.42
N PRO A 312 -32.50 -1.30 -9.69
CA PRO A 312 -33.90 -1.38 -10.05
C PRO A 312 -34.47 -2.69 -9.51
N ALA A 313 -35.70 -2.64 -8.99
CA ALA A 313 -36.39 -3.83 -8.50
C ALA A 313 -36.29 -4.93 -9.57
N GLU A 314 -35.94 -6.15 -9.14
CA GLU A 314 -35.83 -7.29 -10.05
C GLU A 314 -37.10 -7.36 -10.92
N PRO A 315 -36.97 -7.47 -12.25
CA PRO A 315 -38.13 -7.58 -13.11
C PRO A 315 -38.92 -8.80 -12.64
N SER A 316 -40.20 -8.61 -12.34
CA SER A 316 -41.08 -9.71 -12.01
C SER A 316 -41.01 -10.74 -13.13
N PRO A 317 -40.90 -12.04 -12.82
CA PRO A 317 -40.85 -13.07 -13.85
C PRO A 317 -42.06 -12.89 -14.77
N MET A 318 -41.78 -12.66 -16.06
CA MET A 318 -42.82 -12.57 -17.08
C MET A 318 -43.67 -13.84 -17.00
N ASP A 319 -44.98 -13.66 -16.82
CA ASP A 319 -45.93 -14.75 -16.95
C ASP A 319 -45.77 -15.34 -18.36
N PRO A 320 -45.43 -16.63 -18.50
CA PRO A 320 -45.28 -17.27 -19.81
C PRO A 320 -46.57 -17.24 -20.65
N ALA A 321 -47.71 -16.84 -20.08
CA ALA A 321 -48.95 -16.59 -20.81
C ALA A 321 -48.99 -15.24 -21.57
N GLN A 322 -47.97 -14.39 -21.45
CA GLN A 322 -47.90 -13.08 -22.13
C GLN A 322 -46.78 -12.98 -23.19
N ALA A 323 -46.20 -14.11 -23.63
CA ALA A 323 -45.24 -14.17 -24.73
C ALA A 323 -45.91 -14.54 -26.06
#